data_AF-A0A3C0QZP7-F1
#
_entry.id   AF-A0A3C0QZP7-F1
#
_cell.length_a   1.000
_cell.length_b   1.000
_cell.length_c   1.000
_cell.angle_alpha   90.00
_cell.angle_beta   90.00
_cell.angle_gamma   90.00
#
_symmetry.space_group_name_H-M   'P 1'
#
loop_
_entity.id
_entity.type
_entity.pdbx_description
1 polymer ?
#
loop_
_entity_poly.entity_id
_entity_poly.type
_entity_poly.pdbx_seq_one_letter_code
_entity_poly.pdbx_strand_id
1 'polypeptide(L)'
;MFFHLPIENQIKHHQQEYYDANSKSHQEGSSTTFIEFMLDMIFATLKKLIEDIKRHPMEVTEHLKQLLAVLTTDYRVTASEILTLMGLKSRENLRKNYPHPALKAGLIKLELPGHSTSRNQRYIKN
;
A
#
# COMPACT_ATOMS: atom_id res chain seq x y z
N MET A 1 10.61 -10.24 6.91
CA MET A 1 9.37 -9.46 7.11
C MET A 1 8.86 -9.02 5.74
N PHE A 2 7.72 -9.52 5.26
CA PHE A 2 7.13 -9.11 3.98
C PHE A 2 6.39 -7.77 4.19
N PHE A 3 7.14 -6.67 4.24
CA PHE A 3 6.66 -5.37 4.73
C PHE A 3 5.53 -4.73 3.89
N HIS A 4 5.21 -5.28 2.72
CA HIS A 4 4.25 -4.68 1.77
C HIS A 4 3.21 -5.65 1.17
N LEU A 5 3.18 -6.93 1.56
CA LEU A 5 2.23 -7.91 1.03
C LEU A 5 1.23 -8.30 2.12
N PRO A 6 -0.10 -8.08 1.95
CA PRO A 6 -1.11 -8.34 2.99
C PRO A 6 -1.45 -9.84 3.10
N ILE A 7 -0.43 -10.68 3.26
CA ILE A 7 -0.56 -12.14 3.30
C ILE A 7 -1.18 -12.62 4.62
N GLU A 8 -0.96 -11.91 5.72
CA GLU A 8 -1.49 -12.27 7.04
C GLU A 8 -3.01 -12.35 7.02
N ASN A 9 -3.66 -11.47 6.25
CA ASN A 9 -5.10 -11.51 6.09
C ASN A 9 -5.56 -12.74 5.29
N GLN A 10 -4.80 -13.17 4.27
CA GLN A 10 -5.09 -14.41 3.54
C GLN A 10 -4.93 -15.64 4.42
N ILE A 11 -3.84 -15.70 5.20
CA ILE A 11 -3.61 -16.81 6.14
C ILE A 11 -4.71 -16.85 7.21
N LYS A 12 -5.13 -15.68 7.71
CA LYS A 12 -6.24 -15.59 8.68
C LYS A 12 -7.57 -16.10 8.11
N HIS A 13 -7.82 -15.89 6.83
CA HIS A 13 -9.01 -16.43 6.18
C HIS A 13 -8.95 -17.96 5.99
N HIS A 14 -7.74 -18.51 5.80
CA HIS A 14 -7.49 -19.96 5.63
C HIS A 14 -6.85 -20.56 6.89
N GLN A 15 -7.29 -20.12 8.07
CA GLN A 15 -6.64 -20.45 9.34
C GLN A 15 -6.63 -21.95 9.63
N GLN A 16 -7.72 -22.64 9.30
CA GLN A 16 -7.81 -24.10 9.47
C GLN A 16 -6.78 -24.82 8.60
N GLU A 17 -6.71 -24.48 7.31
CA GLU A 17 -5.78 -25.07 6.36
C GLU A 17 -4.32 -24.79 6.73
N TYR A 18 -4.02 -23.63 7.28
CA TYR A 18 -2.71 -23.30 7.82
C TYR A 18 -2.31 -24.28 8.96
N TYR A 19 -3.20 -24.51 9.92
CA TYR A 19 -2.92 -25.45 11.02
C TYR A 19 -2.86 -26.90 10.55
N ASP A 20 -3.70 -27.28 9.59
CA ASP A 20 -3.69 -28.62 9.00
C ASP A 20 -2.37 -28.87 8.26
N ALA A 21 -1.90 -27.92 7.45
CA ALA A 21 -0.63 -28.00 6.74
C ALA A 21 0.57 -28.08 7.69
N ASN A 22 0.54 -27.32 8.79
CA ASN A 22 1.59 -27.39 9.82
C ASN A 22 1.58 -28.72 10.58
N SER A 23 0.40 -29.20 10.99
CA SER A 23 0.25 -30.50 11.67
C SER A 23 0.73 -31.66 10.80
N LYS A 24 0.32 -31.65 9.52
CA LYS A 24 0.74 -32.66 8.54
C LYS A 24 2.24 -32.64 8.31
N SER A 25 2.85 -31.45 8.20
CA SER A 25 4.30 -31.30 8.06
C SER A 25 5.06 -31.85 9.29
N HIS A 26 4.51 -31.65 10.49
CA HIS A 26 5.08 -32.24 11.71
C HIS A 26 4.97 -33.77 11.72
N GLN A 27 3.86 -34.34 11.26
CA GLN A 27 3.67 -35.79 11.19
C GLN A 27 4.57 -36.44 10.14
N GLU A 28 4.75 -35.79 8.99
CA GLU A 28 5.56 -36.28 7.87
C GLU A 28 7.07 -36.06 8.09
N GLY A 29 7.46 -35.26 9.10
CA GLY A 29 8.86 -34.88 9.32
C GLY A 29 9.44 -34.02 8.19
N SER A 30 8.58 -33.44 7.35
CA SER A 30 8.95 -32.65 6.18
C SER A 30 8.12 -31.37 6.12
N SER A 31 8.75 -30.24 5.80
CA SER A 31 8.07 -28.96 5.65
C SER A 31 7.43 -28.75 4.28
N THR A 32 7.46 -29.74 3.38
CA THR A 32 6.94 -29.62 2.00
C THR A 32 5.49 -29.12 1.98
N THR A 33 4.60 -29.81 2.70
CA THR A 33 3.17 -29.47 2.75
C THR A 33 2.92 -28.04 3.25
N PHE A 34 3.66 -27.59 4.26
CA PHE A 34 3.56 -26.23 4.77
C PHE A 34 4.11 -25.19 3.78
N ILE A 35 5.23 -25.48 3.10
CA ILE A 35 5.81 -24.57 2.10
C ILE A 35 4.86 -24.40 0.91
N GLU A 36 4.25 -25.48 0.42
CA GLU A 36 3.26 -25.43 -0.67
C GLU A 36 2.07 -24.54 -0.30
N PHE A 37 1.50 -24.74 0.90
CA PHE A 37 0.43 -23.89 1.41
C PHE A 37 0.83 -22.40 1.45
N MET A 38 2.02 -22.09 1.97
CA MET A 38 2.50 -20.71 2.05
C MET A 38 2.73 -20.09 0.66
N LEU A 39 3.24 -20.85 -0.31
CA LEU A 39 3.40 -20.41 -1.69
C LEU A 39 2.05 -20.10 -2.34
N ASP A 40 1.02 -20.92 -2.09
CA ASP A 40 -0.33 -20.66 -2.57
C ASP A 40 -0.93 -19.37 -1.99
N MET A 41 -0.72 -19.12 -0.69
CA MET A 41 -1.16 -17.88 -0.05
C MET A 41 -0.46 -16.64 -0.64
N ILE A 42 0.85 -16.73 -0.91
CA ILE A 42 1.61 -15.67 -1.59
C ILE A 42 1.03 -15.43 -2.99
N PHE A 43 0.84 -16.49 -3.76
CA PHE A 43 0.36 -16.42 -5.13
C PHE A 43 -1.05 -15.83 -5.25
N ALA A 44 -1.97 -16.28 -4.39
CA ALA A 44 -3.32 -15.74 -4.31
C ALA A 44 -3.32 -14.25 -3.96
N THR A 45 -2.47 -13.84 -3.01
CA THR A 45 -2.33 -12.43 -2.62
C THR A 45 -1.82 -11.57 -3.78
N LEU A 46 -0.83 -12.05 -4.53
CA LEU A 46 -0.28 -11.35 -5.69
C LEU A 46 -1.30 -11.25 -6.82
N LYS A 47 -2.07 -12.32 -7.10
CA LYS A 47 -3.15 -12.29 -8.10
C LYS A 47 -4.17 -11.21 -7.78
N LYS A 48 -4.65 -11.16 -6.54
CA LYS A 48 -5.64 -10.17 -6.09
C LYS A 48 -5.10 -8.74 -6.25
N LEU A 49 -3.83 -8.51 -5.89
CA LEU A 49 -3.19 -7.22 -6.07
C LEU A 49 -3.13 -6.81 -7.55
N ILE A 50 -2.77 -7.74 -8.43
CA ILE A 50 -2.72 -7.50 -9.88
C ILE A 50 -4.12 -7.21 -10.42
N GLU A 51 -5.15 -7.92 -9.97
CA GLU A 51 -6.54 -7.64 -10.35
C GLU A 51 -7.01 -6.26 -9.89
N ASP A 52 -6.69 -5.86 -8.67
CA ASP A 52 -7.01 -4.53 -8.15
C ASP A 52 -6.31 -3.43 -8.96
N ILE A 53 -5.04 -3.64 -9.35
CA ILE A 53 -4.30 -2.74 -10.24
C ILE A 53 -4.95 -2.68 -11.62
N LYS A 54 -5.36 -3.83 -12.19
CA LYS A 54 -6.06 -3.90 -13.48
C LYS A 54 -7.45 -3.25 -13.46
N ARG A 55 -8.11 -3.19 -12.30
CA ARG A 55 -9.40 -2.51 -12.11
C ARG A 55 -9.25 -0.99 -11.96
N HIS A 56 -8.08 -0.52 -11.52
CA HIS A 56 -7.79 0.92 -11.37
C HIS A 56 -6.47 1.38 -12.06
N PRO A 57 -6.22 1.05 -13.34
CA PRO A 57 -4.89 1.20 -13.94
C PRO A 57 -4.54 2.63 -14.37
N MET A 58 -5.51 3.53 -14.53
CA MET A 58 -5.26 4.88 -15.09
C MET A 58 -5.42 6.01 -14.07
N GLU A 59 -6.45 5.99 -13.22
CA GLU A 59 -6.65 7.08 -12.26
C GLU A 59 -5.51 7.12 -11.24
N VAL A 60 -5.20 6.01 -10.58
CA VAL A 60 -4.15 5.99 -9.54
C VAL A 60 -2.78 6.39 -10.11
N THR A 61 -2.46 5.98 -11.33
CA THR A 61 -1.16 6.23 -11.97
C THR A 61 -1.00 7.68 -12.40
N GLU A 62 -2.02 8.30 -12.99
CA GLU A 62 -1.95 9.71 -13.40
C GLU A 62 -2.00 10.66 -12.20
N HIS A 63 -2.81 10.35 -11.19
CA HIS A 63 -2.85 11.12 -9.94
C HIS A 63 -1.49 11.08 -9.23
N LEU A 64 -0.83 9.91 -9.20
CA LEU A 64 0.52 9.76 -8.66
C LEU A 64 1.56 10.55 -9.45
N LYS A 65 1.56 10.48 -10.78
CA LYS A 65 2.49 11.25 -11.62
C LYS A 65 2.33 12.75 -11.39
N GLN A 66 1.10 13.26 -11.37
CA GLN A 66 0.84 14.67 -11.13
C GLN A 66 1.30 15.11 -9.73
N LEU A 67 1.03 14.30 -8.70
CA LEU A 67 1.50 14.59 -7.35
C LEU A 67 3.03 14.63 -7.27
N LEU A 68 3.72 13.66 -7.88
CA LEU A 68 5.18 13.60 -7.90
C LEU A 68 5.84 14.68 -8.77
N ALA A 69 5.12 15.23 -9.74
CA ALA A 69 5.56 16.38 -10.54
C ALA A 69 5.48 17.68 -9.72
N VAL A 70 4.47 17.81 -8.87
CA VAL A 70 4.32 18.96 -7.95
C VAL A 70 5.31 18.88 -6.78
N LEU A 71 5.60 17.67 -6.30
CA LEU A 71 6.59 17.42 -5.26
C LEU A 71 8.01 17.43 -5.87
N THR A 72 8.61 18.60 -6.00
CA THR A 72 10.05 18.71 -6.34
C THR A 72 10.90 18.28 -5.14
N THR A 73 12.09 17.73 -5.43
CA THR A 73 12.98 17.11 -4.42
C THR A 73 13.38 18.09 -3.30
N ASP A 74 13.40 19.39 -3.59
CA ASP A 74 13.85 20.44 -2.66
C ASP A 74 12.72 21.19 -1.94
N TYR A 75 11.45 20.87 -2.22
CA TYR A 75 10.32 21.66 -1.71
C TYR A 75 9.30 20.83 -0.91
N ARG A 76 8.89 21.39 0.23
CA ARG A 76 7.89 20.79 1.12
C ARG A 76 6.57 21.50 0.89
N VAL A 77 5.60 20.80 0.31
CA VAL A 77 4.28 21.35 0.00
C VAL A 77 3.25 20.95 1.05
N THR A 78 2.33 21.86 1.33
CA THR A 78 1.13 21.61 2.13
C THR A 78 0.00 21.05 1.26
N ALA A 79 -1.01 20.47 1.90
CA ALA A 79 -2.21 20.01 1.19
C ALA A 79 -2.91 21.15 0.41
N SER A 80 -2.88 22.38 0.92
CA SER A 80 -3.50 23.54 0.26
C SER A 80 -2.76 23.92 -1.01
N GLU A 81 -1.43 23.90 -0.99
CA GLU A 81 -0.60 24.19 -2.17
C GLU A 81 -0.80 23.12 -3.25
N ILE A 82 -0.87 21.84 -2.86
CA ILE A 82 -1.18 20.77 -3.83
C ILE A 82 -2.55 20.99 -4.46
N LEU A 83 -3.58 21.37 -3.69
CA LEU A 83 -4.91 21.67 -4.26
C LEU A 83 -4.84 22.79 -5.31
N THR A 84 -4.14 23.88 -5.01
CA THR A 84 -3.99 25.02 -5.92
C THR A 84 -3.19 24.65 -7.16
N LEU A 85 -2.05 23.98 -7.01
CA LEU A 85 -1.16 23.60 -8.11
C LEU A 85 -1.80 22.58 -9.04
N MET A 86 -2.66 21.71 -8.51
CA MET A 86 -3.35 20.67 -9.28
C MET A 86 -4.77 21.08 -9.72
N GLY A 87 -5.24 22.28 -9.38
CA GLY A 87 -6.59 22.74 -9.71
C GLY A 87 -7.71 21.92 -9.07
N LEU A 88 -7.45 21.28 -7.93
CA LEU A 88 -8.39 20.38 -7.27
C LEU A 88 -9.36 21.15 -6.37
N LYS A 89 -10.64 20.78 -6.44
CA LYS A 89 -11.73 21.47 -5.71
C LYS A 89 -11.96 20.93 -4.30
N SER A 90 -11.51 19.72 -3.98
CA SER A 90 -11.84 19.04 -2.72
C SER A 90 -10.61 18.48 -2.01
N ARG A 91 -10.44 18.86 -0.73
CA ARG A 91 -9.44 18.27 0.18
C ARG A 91 -9.63 16.77 0.38
N GLU A 92 -10.87 16.29 0.36
CA GLU A 92 -11.16 14.87 0.57
C GLU A 92 -10.70 14.04 -0.63
N ASN A 93 -11.00 14.52 -1.85
CA ASN A 93 -10.51 13.91 -3.09
C ASN A 93 -8.98 13.90 -3.12
N LEU A 94 -8.35 15.02 -2.75
CA LEU A 94 -6.89 15.09 -2.61
C LEU A 94 -6.40 13.99 -1.67
N ARG A 95 -6.86 13.96 -0.41
CA ARG A 95 -6.38 13.02 0.61
C ARG A 95 -6.51 11.56 0.15
N LYS A 96 -7.66 11.19 -0.43
CA LYS A 96 -7.99 9.81 -0.80
C LYS A 96 -7.18 9.33 -2.02
N ASN A 97 -7.01 10.19 -3.01
CA ASN A 97 -6.51 9.77 -4.33
C ASN A 97 -5.04 10.11 -4.60
N TYR A 98 -4.42 11.02 -3.82
CA TYR A 98 -3.04 11.46 -4.08
C TYR A 98 -2.05 11.13 -2.94
N PRO A 99 -2.06 11.79 -1.76
CA PRO A 99 -1.02 11.54 -0.77
C PRO A 99 -1.14 10.18 -0.10
N HIS A 100 -2.35 9.65 0.09
CA HIS A 100 -2.53 8.36 0.76
C HIS A 100 -1.95 7.18 -0.05
N PRO A 101 -2.21 7.06 -1.36
CA PRO A 101 -1.50 6.09 -2.20
C PRO A 101 0.03 6.29 -2.20
N ALA A 102 0.50 7.53 -2.31
CA ALA A 102 1.93 7.83 -2.37
C ALA A 102 2.68 7.53 -1.05
N LEU A 103 2.04 7.78 0.10
CA LEU A 103 2.56 7.43 1.43
C LEU A 103 2.63 5.91 1.59
N LYS A 104 1.59 5.17 1.16
CA LYS A 104 1.56 3.71 1.22
C LYS A 104 2.63 3.07 0.31
N ALA A 105 2.90 3.69 -0.84
CA ALA A 105 3.94 3.29 -1.77
C ALA A 105 5.35 3.75 -1.34
N GLY A 106 5.49 4.51 -0.24
CA GLY A 106 6.79 4.99 0.25
C GLY A 106 7.46 6.05 -0.62
N LEU A 107 6.74 6.64 -1.58
CA LEU A 107 7.27 7.63 -2.52
C LEU A 107 7.38 9.03 -1.89
N ILE A 108 6.60 9.27 -0.84
CA ILE A 108 6.57 10.53 -0.09
C ILE A 108 6.49 10.23 1.40
N LYS A 109 6.84 11.21 2.24
CA LYS A 109 6.73 11.16 3.70
C LYS A 109 6.06 12.40 4.27
N LEU A 110 5.54 12.24 5.48
CA LEU A 110 5.00 13.33 6.30
C LEU A 110 6.15 14.06 7.01
N GLU A 111 6.13 15.39 7.02
CA GLU A 111 7.07 16.17 7.84
C GLU A 111 6.82 15.97 9.34
N LEU A 112 5.55 16.00 9.78
CA LEU A 112 5.15 15.66 11.16
C LEU A 112 4.36 14.34 11.19
N PRO A 113 5.04 13.18 11.29
CA PRO A 113 4.36 11.88 11.27
C PRO A 113 3.38 11.66 12.43
N GLY A 114 3.61 12.29 13.59
CA GLY A 114 2.73 12.19 14.77
C GLY A 114 1.47 13.06 14.71
N HIS A 115 1.37 13.98 13.74
CA HIS A 115 0.25 14.92 13.62
C HIS A 115 -0.23 15.04 12.17
N SER A 116 -0.70 13.92 11.61
CA SER A 116 -1.16 13.81 10.22
C SER A 116 -2.30 14.76 9.84
N THR A 117 -3.07 15.27 10.81
CA THR A 117 -4.17 16.23 10.62
C THR A 117 -3.76 17.69 10.84
N SER A 118 -2.50 17.95 11.16
CA SER A 118 -2.01 19.30 11.41
C SER A 118 -2.24 20.22 10.22
N ARG A 119 -2.73 21.44 10.49
CA ARG A 119 -2.94 22.47 9.47
C ARG A 119 -1.66 22.81 8.69
N ASN A 120 -0.51 22.71 9.36
CA ASN A 120 0.80 23.01 8.79
C ASN A 120 1.53 21.75 8.30
N GLN A 121 0.83 20.62 8.17
CA GLN A 121 1.42 19.39 7.69
C GLN A 121 1.93 19.55 6.26
N ARG A 122 3.19 19.11 6.05
CA ARG A 122 3.83 19.11 4.73
C ARG A 122 4.14 17.69 4.26
N TYR A 123 4.14 17.53 2.95
CA TYR A 123 4.52 16.32 2.24
C TYR A 123 5.89 16.53 1.60
N ILE A 124 6.76 15.54 1.75
CA ILE A 124 8.15 15.57 1.28
C ILE A 124 8.34 14.36 0.37
N LYS A 125 8.91 14.55 -0.82
CA LYS A 125 9.31 13.43 -1.69
C LYS A 125 10.47 12.66 -1.07
N ASN A 126 10.44 11.34 -1.15
CA ASN A 126 11.57 10.50 -0.74
C ASN A 126 12.61 10.38 -1.84
#